data_AF-A0A348V6X5-F1
#
_entry.id   AF-A0A348V6X5-F1
#
_cell.length_a   1.000
_cell.length_b   1.000
_cell.length_c   1.000
_cell.angle_alpha   90.00
_cell.angle_beta   90.00
_cell.angle_gamma   90.00
#
_symmetry.space_group_name_H-M   'P 1'
#
loop_
_entity.id
_entity.type
_entity.pdbx_description
1 polymer ?
#
loop_
_entity_poly.entity_id
_entity_poly.type
_entity_poly.pdbx_seq_one_letter_code
_entity_poly.pdbx_strand_id
1 'polypeptide(L)'
;MKQPLQTIAYKSVYGIAYAVSLLPMAFLYAMASFAFFFVYHVFGYRKAVVIQNISRSFPDMKYAEIRCVVKKFYACFTAYFAEILKSISAPAEVLDKKITFENLELIDRHINAGRNVIACLGHCGNWEMLNFINFCKTIAPCHIKPSILIRFLNPIRFVSGLYAAMTRMHLQ
;
A
#
# COMPACT_ATOMS: atom_id res chain seq x y z
N MET A 1 -6.90 -30.47 14.39
CA MET A 1 -8.24 -29.94 14.05
C MET A 1 -8.32 -28.44 13.76
N LYS A 2 -7.45 -27.53 14.27
CA LYS A 2 -7.61 -26.08 14.01
C LYS A 2 -7.38 -25.63 12.55
N GLN A 3 -6.48 -26.29 11.82
CA GLN A 3 -6.11 -25.90 10.44
C GLN A 3 -7.24 -25.91 9.38
N PRO A 4 -8.10 -26.95 9.24
CA PRO A 4 -9.16 -26.91 8.23
C PRO A 4 -10.14 -25.75 8.45
N LEU A 5 -10.50 -25.45 9.70
CA LEU A 5 -11.37 -24.32 10.05
C LEU A 5 -10.73 -22.98 9.67
N GLN A 6 -9.42 -22.82 9.96
CA GLN A 6 -8.65 -21.63 9.57
C GLN A 6 -8.60 -21.47 8.03
N THR A 7 -8.41 -22.56 7.29
CA THR A 7 -8.40 -22.55 5.81
C THR A 7 -9.76 -22.17 5.23
N ILE A 8 -10.86 -22.66 5.79
CA ILE A 8 -12.23 -22.30 5.37
C ILE A 8 -12.48 -20.81 5.64
N ALA A 9 -12.22 -20.34 6.86
CA ALA A 9 -12.39 -18.94 7.22
C ALA A 9 -11.55 -18.00 6.33
N TYR A 10 -10.29 -18.35 6.07
CA TYR A 10 -9.41 -17.62 5.15
C TYR A 10 -10.01 -17.54 3.73
N LYS A 11 -10.45 -18.68 3.16
CA LYS A 11 -11.04 -18.71 1.81
C LYS A 11 -12.33 -17.87 1.73
N SER A 12 -13.17 -17.91 2.76
CA SER A 12 -14.38 -17.09 2.83
C SER A 12 -14.06 -15.59 2.88
N VAL A 13 -13.14 -15.16 3.74
CA VAL A 13 -12.71 -13.76 3.85
C VAL A 13 -12.05 -13.29 2.56
N TYR A 14 -11.18 -14.10 1.96
CA TYR A 14 -10.55 -13.79 0.68
C TYR A 14 -11.58 -13.66 -0.45
N GLY A 15 -12.57 -14.57 -0.52
CA GLY A 15 -13.64 -14.51 -1.52
C GLY A 15 -14.49 -13.24 -1.41
N ILE A 16 -14.79 -12.79 -0.19
CA ILE A 16 -15.48 -11.52 0.06
C ILE A 16 -14.60 -10.34 -0.35
N ALA A 17 -13.32 -10.32 0.04
CA ALA A 17 -12.39 -9.25 -0.32
C ALA A 17 -12.20 -9.13 -1.84
N TYR A 18 -12.12 -10.27 -2.54
CA TYR A 18 -12.05 -10.32 -4.01
C TYR A 18 -13.36 -9.85 -4.68
N ALA A 19 -14.53 -10.24 -4.15
CA ALA A 19 -15.80 -9.73 -4.66
C ALA A 19 -15.91 -8.20 -4.51
N VAL A 20 -15.43 -7.66 -3.39
CA VAL A 20 -15.36 -6.21 -3.16
C VAL A 20 -14.33 -5.53 -4.08
N SER A 21 -13.16 -6.15 -4.33
CA SER A 21 -12.13 -5.56 -5.20
C SER A 21 -12.56 -5.40 -6.66
N LEU A 22 -13.51 -6.22 -7.13
CA LEU A 22 -14.07 -6.09 -8.47
C LEU A 22 -14.86 -4.79 -8.67
N LEU A 23 -15.37 -4.17 -7.60
CA LEU A 23 -16.19 -2.95 -7.67
C LEU A 23 -15.44 -1.76 -8.33
N PRO A 24 -16.14 -0.82 -8.98
CA PRO A 24 -15.52 0.38 -9.54
C PRO A 24 -14.79 1.21 -8.48
N MET A 25 -13.65 1.82 -8.86
CA MET A 25 -12.80 2.53 -7.90
C MET A 25 -13.52 3.68 -7.18
N ALA A 26 -14.45 4.36 -7.86
CA ALA A 26 -15.29 5.40 -7.27
C ALA A 26 -16.13 4.90 -6.08
N PHE A 27 -16.64 3.66 -6.15
CA PHE A 27 -17.41 3.06 -5.05
C PHE A 27 -16.51 2.73 -3.86
N LEU A 28 -15.30 2.21 -4.11
CA LEU A 28 -14.33 1.94 -3.05
C LEU A 28 -13.88 3.23 -2.36
N TYR A 29 -13.65 4.32 -3.10
CA TYR A 29 -13.36 5.62 -2.49
C TYR A 29 -14.56 6.25 -1.76
N ALA A 30 -15.79 6.02 -2.21
CA ALA A 30 -16.98 6.41 -1.46
C ALA A 30 -17.06 5.67 -0.11
N MET A 31 -16.81 4.35 -0.11
CA MET A 31 -16.73 3.54 1.11
C MET A 31 -15.57 3.99 2.03
N ALA A 32 -14.41 4.36 1.48
CA ALA A 32 -13.30 4.93 2.25
C ALA A 32 -13.62 6.33 2.83
N SER A 33 -14.41 7.13 2.13
CA SER A 33 -14.89 8.44 2.60
C SER A 33 -15.93 8.29 3.73
N PHE A 34 -16.79 7.28 3.64
CA PHE A 34 -17.69 6.89 4.72
C PHE A 34 -16.90 6.38 5.93
N ALA A 35 -15.94 5.48 5.73
CA ALA A 35 -15.04 5.02 6.80
C ALA A 35 -14.26 6.16 7.45
N PHE A 36 -13.77 7.14 6.68
CA PHE A 36 -13.13 8.35 7.22
C PHE A 36 -14.04 9.08 8.22
N PHE A 37 -15.33 9.24 7.90
CA PHE A 37 -16.27 9.89 8.80
C PHE A 37 -16.33 9.18 10.16
N PHE A 38 -16.53 7.86 10.18
CA PHE A 38 -16.58 7.10 11.44
C PHE A 38 -15.24 7.12 12.19
N VAL A 39 -14.13 6.88 11.51
CA VAL A 39 -12.80 6.78 12.12
C VAL A 39 -12.34 8.13 12.70
N TYR A 40 -12.61 9.25 12.01
CA TYR A 40 -12.11 10.59 12.40
C TYR A 40 -13.09 11.42 13.25
N HIS A 41 -14.40 11.32 12.99
CA HIS A 41 -15.44 12.11 13.66
C HIS A 41 -16.17 11.33 14.77
N VAL A 42 -16.51 10.05 14.57
CA VAL A 42 -17.31 9.28 15.54
C VAL A 42 -16.44 8.62 16.60
N PHE A 43 -15.47 7.79 16.20
CA PHE A 43 -14.63 7.01 17.12
C PHE A 43 -13.32 7.71 17.52
N GLY A 44 -12.83 8.65 16.71
CA GLY A 44 -11.57 9.36 16.97
C GLY A 44 -10.35 8.44 17.09
N TYR A 45 -10.31 7.34 16.32
CA TYR A 45 -9.39 6.22 16.49
C TYR A 45 -7.92 6.66 16.60
N ARG A 46 -7.33 6.55 17.81
CA ARG A 46 -5.93 6.94 18.12
C ARG A 46 -5.55 8.39 17.80
N LYS A 47 -6.54 9.30 17.67
CA LYS A 47 -6.35 10.69 17.22
C LYS A 47 -5.32 11.48 18.04
N ALA A 48 -5.26 11.27 19.35
CA ALA A 48 -4.25 11.88 20.23
C ALA A 48 -2.81 11.49 19.87
N VAL A 49 -2.57 10.20 19.55
CA VAL A 49 -1.24 9.69 19.17
C VAL A 49 -0.82 10.26 17.81
N VAL A 50 -1.75 10.36 16.85
CA VAL A 50 -1.47 10.95 15.53
C VAL A 50 -1.15 12.44 15.66
N ILE A 51 -1.92 13.19 16.46
CA ILE A 51 -1.61 14.61 16.75
C ILE A 51 -0.22 14.73 17.38
N GLN A 52 0.08 13.95 18.43
CA GLN A 52 1.38 13.98 19.12
C GLN A 52 2.56 13.67 18.18
N ASN A 53 2.40 12.70 17.28
CA ASN A 53 3.44 12.35 16.31
C ASN A 53 3.66 13.48 15.30
N ILE A 54 2.59 14.04 14.72
CA ILE A 54 2.70 15.18 13.78
C ILE A 54 3.31 16.41 14.46
N SER A 55 2.92 16.73 15.70
CA SER A 55 3.52 17.81 16.49
C SER A 55 5.01 17.62 16.78
N ARG A 56 5.48 16.37 16.92
CA ARG A 56 6.90 16.06 17.11
C ARG A 56 7.70 16.06 15.82
N SER A 57 7.10 15.62 14.71
CA SER A 57 7.72 15.65 13.38
C SER A 57 7.80 17.06 12.79
N PHE A 58 6.89 17.96 13.17
CA PHE A 58 6.81 19.33 12.65
C PHE A 58 6.62 20.33 13.80
N PRO A 59 7.67 20.60 14.61
CA PRO A 59 7.58 21.42 15.82
C PRO A 59 7.17 22.88 15.54
N ASP A 60 7.51 23.39 14.35
CA ASP A 60 7.23 24.79 13.97
C ASP A 60 5.79 25.04 13.46
N MET A 61 4.99 23.98 13.26
CA MET A 61 3.62 24.12 12.76
C MET A 61 2.65 24.59 13.85
N LYS A 62 1.75 25.50 13.50
CA LYS A 62 0.69 25.96 14.41
C LYS A 62 -0.35 24.85 14.60
N TYR A 63 -0.98 24.82 15.77
CA TYR A 63 -1.97 23.79 16.13
C TYR A 63 -3.15 23.68 15.13
N ALA A 64 -3.52 24.79 14.47
CA ALA A 64 -4.52 24.77 13.39
C ALA A 64 -4.06 23.98 12.15
N GLU A 65 -2.80 24.13 11.76
CA GLU A 65 -2.18 23.45 10.63
C GLU A 65 -2.01 21.96 10.93
N ILE A 66 -1.54 21.63 12.14
CA ILE A 66 -1.45 20.25 12.65
C ILE A 66 -2.81 19.54 12.54
N ARG A 67 -3.92 20.17 12.97
CA ARG A 67 -5.26 19.58 12.81
C ARG A 67 -5.67 19.38 11.35
N CYS A 68 -5.24 20.26 10.43
CA CYS A 68 -5.47 20.10 9.00
C CYS A 68 -4.69 18.90 8.44
N VAL A 69 -3.40 18.78 8.79
CA VAL A 69 -2.54 17.64 8.42
C VAL A 69 -3.11 16.33 8.97
N VAL A 70 -3.52 16.30 10.25
CA VAL A 70 -4.12 15.11 10.86
C VAL A 70 -5.43 14.73 10.16
N LYS A 71 -6.31 15.69 9.82
CA LYS A 71 -7.55 15.39 9.05
C LYS A 71 -7.21 14.78 7.68
N LYS A 72 -6.23 15.34 6.96
CA LYS A 72 -5.74 14.82 5.67
C LYS A 72 -5.13 13.42 5.81
N PHE A 73 -4.35 13.17 6.87
CA PHE A 73 -3.81 11.85 7.20
C PHE A 73 -4.93 10.81 7.32
N TYR A 74 -6.00 11.07 8.08
CA TYR A 74 -7.09 10.09 8.22
C TYR A 74 -7.84 9.83 6.92
N ALA A 75 -8.07 10.87 6.10
CA ALA A 75 -8.71 10.70 4.80
C ALA A 75 -7.84 9.86 3.83
N CYS A 76 -6.53 10.07 3.86
CA CYS A 76 -5.58 9.31 3.05
C CYS A 76 -5.42 7.87 3.57
N PHE A 77 -5.37 7.70 4.90
CA PHE A 77 -5.30 6.40 5.57
C PHE A 77 -6.51 5.50 5.23
N THR A 78 -7.74 6.04 5.21
CA THR A 78 -8.89 5.23 4.80
C THR A 78 -8.93 5.00 3.28
N ALA A 79 -8.48 5.97 2.47
CA ALA A 79 -8.34 5.81 1.02
C ALA A 79 -7.36 4.69 0.64
N TYR A 80 -6.27 4.49 1.39
CA TYR A 80 -5.35 3.37 1.16
C TYR A 80 -6.04 2.00 1.26
N PHE A 81 -7.02 1.79 2.15
CA PHE A 81 -7.75 0.52 2.18
C PHE A 81 -8.56 0.26 0.91
N ALA A 82 -9.09 1.31 0.26
CA ALA A 82 -9.75 1.18 -1.04
C ALA A 82 -8.76 0.79 -2.15
N GLU A 83 -7.55 1.34 -2.13
CA GLU A 83 -6.48 1.03 -3.09
C GLU A 83 -5.90 -0.37 -2.88
N ILE A 84 -5.64 -0.76 -1.62
CA ILE A 84 -5.19 -2.11 -1.24
C ILE A 84 -6.25 -3.14 -1.67
N LEU A 85 -7.53 -2.90 -1.34
CA LEU A 85 -8.62 -3.76 -1.83
C LEU A 85 -8.62 -3.83 -3.36
N LYS A 86 -8.56 -2.69 -4.08
CA LYS A 86 -8.60 -2.72 -5.55
C LYS A 86 -7.42 -3.49 -6.16
N SER A 87 -6.26 -3.43 -5.51
CA SER A 87 -5.03 -4.09 -5.97
C SER A 87 -5.14 -5.61 -6.09
N ILE A 88 -6.03 -6.24 -5.30
CA ILE A 88 -6.27 -7.70 -5.29
C ILE A 88 -6.74 -8.20 -6.67
N SER A 89 -7.51 -7.40 -7.41
CA SER A 89 -8.03 -7.74 -8.74
C SER A 89 -7.65 -6.74 -9.82
N ALA A 90 -6.69 -5.85 -9.56
CA ALA A 90 -6.20 -4.91 -10.56
C ALA A 90 -5.21 -5.60 -11.49
N PRO A 91 -5.38 -5.54 -12.83
CA PRO A 91 -4.41 -6.09 -13.76
C PRO A 91 -3.12 -5.25 -13.75
N ALA A 92 -1.97 -5.91 -13.89
CA ALA A 92 -0.65 -5.28 -13.76
C ALA A 92 -0.44 -4.13 -14.76
N GLU A 93 -1.03 -4.24 -15.95
CA GLU A 93 -0.97 -3.24 -17.03
C GLU A 93 -1.71 -1.93 -16.69
N VAL A 94 -2.66 -1.96 -15.76
CA VAL A 94 -3.34 -0.76 -15.25
C VAL A 94 -2.53 -0.12 -14.12
N LEU A 95 -1.77 -0.91 -13.37
CA LEU A 95 -0.91 -0.44 -12.29
C LEU A 95 0.39 0.19 -12.84
N ASP A 96 1.02 -0.43 -13.83
CA ASP A 96 2.18 0.09 -14.59
C ASP A 96 1.91 1.48 -15.20
N LYS A 97 0.65 1.76 -15.61
CA LYS A 97 0.22 3.07 -16.11
C LYS A 97 -0.06 4.12 -15.01
N LYS A 98 -0.19 3.71 -13.75
CA LYS A 98 -0.58 4.58 -12.61
C LYS A 98 0.53 4.78 -11.59
N ILE A 99 1.58 3.98 -11.66
CA ILE A 99 2.72 3.99 -10.75
C ILE A 99 3.96 4.38 -11.54
N THR A 100 4.45 5.60 -11.32
CA THR A 100 5.76 6.02 -11.82
C THR A 100 6.81 5.72 -10.75
N PHE A 101 7.85 4.99 -11.14
CA PHE A 101 9.05 4.81 -10.33
C PHE A 101 10.13 5.76 -10.84
N GLU A 102 10.67 6.60 -9.97
CA GLU A 102 11.72 7.57 -10.29
C GLU A 102 13.10 6.98 -9.92
N ASN A 103 14.13 7.27 -10.73
CA ASN A 103 15.53 6.88 -10.51
C ASN A 103 15.81 5.35 -10.49
N LEU A 104 15.03 4.56 -11.23
CA LEU A 104 15.26 3.10 -11.35
C LEU A 104 16.65 2.76 -11.91
N GLU A 105 17.19 3.61 -12.78
CA GLU A 105 18.51 3.45 -13.39
C GLU A 105 19.66 3.44 -12.38
N LEU A 106 19.47 3.95 -11.16
CA LEU A 106 20.43 3.80 -10.07
C LEU A 106 20.48 2.37 -9.55
N ILE A 107 19.32 1.71 -9.47
CA ILE A 107 19.19 0.31 -9.02
C ILE A 107 19.85 -0.59 -10.07
N ASP A 108 19.49 -0.45 -11.35
CA ASP A 108 20.07 -1.23 -12.45
C ASP A 108 21.60 -1.03 -12.54
N ARG A 109 22.10 0.20 -12.37
CA ARG A 109 23.55 0.48 -12.36
C ARG A 109 24.29 -0.30 -11.28
N HIS A 110 23.73 -0.39 -10.08
CA HIS A 110 24.37 -1.12 -8.98
C HIS A 110 24.27 -2.64 -9.14
N ILE A 111 23.14 -3.16 -9.62
CA ILE A 111 22.96 -4.59 -9.93
C ILE A 111 23.92 -5.02 -11.04
N ASN A 112 24.00 -4.27 -12.14
CA ASN A 112 24.90 -4.56 -13.27
C ASN A 112 26.39 -4.45 -12.90
N ALA A 113 26.73 -3.68 -11.85
CA ALA A 113 28.07 -3.63 -11.27
C ALA A 113 28.36 -4.79 -10.28
N GLY A 114 27.50 -5.82 -10.22
CA GLY A 114 27.65 -6.98 -9.35
C GLY A 114 27.45 -6.66 -7.86
N ARG A 115 26.83 -5.52 -7.51
CA ARG A 115 26.64 -5.10 -6.12
C ARG A 115 25.24 -5.47 -5.62
N ASN A 116 25.17 -5.95 -4.39
CA ASN A 116 23.90 -6.12 -3.70
C ASN A 116 23.27 -4.75 -3.39
N VAL A 117 21.98 -4.59 -3.71
CA VAL A 117 21.20 -3.41 -3.39
C VAL A 117 20.24 -3.75 -2.25
N ILE A 118 20.22 -2.92 -1.21
CA ILE A 118 19.19 -2.95 -0.16
C ILE A 118 18.40 -1.67 -0.31
N ALA A 119 17.08 -1.79 -0.46
CA ALA A 119 16.19 -0.65 -0.49
C ALA A 119 15.39 -0.59 0.83
N CYS A 120 15.37 0.60 1.43
CA CYS A 120 14.77 0.87 2.74
C CYS A 120 13.58 1.81 2.56
N LEU A 121 12.46 1.53 3.23
CA LEU A 121 11.26 2.36 3.19
C LEU A 121 10.75 2.71 4.58
N GLY A 122 10.25 3.94 4.71
CA GLY A 122 9.29 4.28 5.75
C GLY A 122 7.93 3.66 5.44
N HIS A 123 7.14 3.37 6.48
CA HIS A 123 5.74 2.97 6.35
C HIS A 123 4.88 4.22 6.04
N CYS A 124 5.12 4.79 4.85
CA CYS A 124 4.63 6.08 4.41
C CYS A 124 4.04 5.95 3.00
N GLY A 125 2.94 6.66 2.74
CA GLY A 125 2.22 6.49 1.48
C GLY A 125 1.53 5.13 1.39
N ASN A 126 1.08 4.78 0.19
CA ASN A 126 0.66 3.43 -0.14
C ASN A 126 1.89 2.57 -0.49
N TRP A 127 2.66 2.21 0.54
CA TRP A 127 3.89 1.42 0.43
C TRP A 127 3.66 0.01 -0.13
N GLU A 128 2.41 -0.49 -0.19
CA GLU A 128 2.10 -1.80 -0.77
C GLU A 128 2.08 -1.78 -2.31
N MET A 129 1.86 -0.61 -2.95
CA MET A 129 1.94 -0.45 -4.41
C MET A 129 3.33 -0.78 -4.98
N LEU A 130 4.34 -0.68 -4.14
CA LEU A 130 5.68 -1.15 -4.44
C LEU A 130 5.71 -2.61 -4.94
N ASN A 131 4.84 -3.50 -4.45
CA ASN A 131 4.85 -4.92 -4.84
C ASN A 131 4.74 -5.10 -6.38
N PHE A 132 4.29 -4.08 -7.09
CA PHE A 132 4.19 -4.06 -8.55
C PHE A 132 5.47 -3.68 -9.30
N ILE A 133 6.56 -3.30 -8.63
CA ILE A 133 7.83 -2.96 -9.28
C ILE A 133 8.41 -4.14 -10.10
N ASN A 134 8.14 -5.38 -9.69
CA ASN A 134 8.50 -6.60 -10.43
C ASN A 134 7.79 -6.72 -11.80
N PHE A 135 6.73 -5.94 -12.06
CA PHE A 135 6.06 -5.87 -13.36
C PHE A 135 6.53 -4.67 -14.20
N CYS A 136 7.34 -3.77 -13.64
CA CYS A 136 7.89 -2.64 -14.37
C CYS A 136 8.96 -3.15 -15.35
N LYS A 137 8.75 -2.91 -16.65
CA LYS A 137 9.54 -3.49 -17.74
C LYS A 137 10.97 -2.96 -17.85
N THR A 138 11.32 -1.96 -17.05
CA THR A 138 12.58 -1.21 -17.15
C THR A 138 13.73 -1.88 -16.40
N ILE A 139 13.44 -2.71 -15.39
CA ILE A 139 14.46 -3.30 -14.50
C ILE A 139 14.89 -4.67 -15.04
N ALA A 140 16.19 -4.97 -14.97
CA ALA A 140 16.70 -6.31 -15.29
C ALA A 140 16.07 -7.39 -14.36
N PRO A 141 15.84 -8.63 -14.83
CA PRO A 141 15.15 -9.67 -14.05
C PRO A 141 15.92 -10.01 -12.77
N CYS A 142 15.41 -9.52 -11.63
CA CYS A 142 16.05 -9.59 -10.33
C CYS A 142 15.39 -10.65 -9.44
N HIS A 143 16.21 -11.58 -8.89
CA HIS A 143 15.75 -12.61 -7.96
C HIS A 143 15.57 -12.06 -6.53
N ILE A 144 14.47 -11.34 -6.30
CA ILE A 144 14.13 -10.80 -4.98
C ILE A 144 13.23 -11.79 -4.19
N LYS A 145 13.47 -11.94 -2.88
CA LYS A 145 12.74 -12.87 -1.99
C LYS A 145 11.56 -12.18 -1.27
N PRO A 146 10.40 -12.84 -1.08
CA PRO A 146 9.24 -12.21 -0.44
C PRO A 146 9.38 -12.07 1.07
N SER A 147 8.90 -10.95 1.60
CA SER A 147 8.52 -10.85 3.01
C SER A 147 7.33 -11.76 3.30
N ILE A 148 7.18 -12.16 4.57
CA ILE A 148 6.25 -13.23 4.97
C ILE A 148 4.79 -12.91 4.61
N LEU A 149 4.40 -11.64 4.61
CA LEU A 149 3.04 -11.15 4.36
C LEU A 149 2.59 -11.39 2.90
N ILE A 150 3.48 -11.20 1.93
CA ILE A 150 3.19 -11.39 0.49
C ILE A 150 2.87 -12.87 0.20
N ARG A 151 3.49 -13.79 0.95
CA ARG A 151 3.26 -15.24 0.85
C ARG A 151 1.86 -15.66 1.33
N PHE A 152 1.14 -14.81 2.06
CA PHE A 152 -0.22 -15.07 2.55
C PHE A 152 -1.34 -14.55 1.65
N LEU A 153 -1.06 -13.64 0.71
CA LEU A 153 -2.09 -13.01 -0.14
C LEU A 153 -2.22 -13.62 -1.54
N ASN A 154 -1.25 -14.44 -1.97
CA ASN A 154 -1.23 -14.97 -3.34
C ASN A 154 -0.98 -16.49 -3.40
N PRO A 155 -2.05 -17.32 -3.50
CA PRO A 155 -1.91 -18.75 -3.81
C PRO A 155 -1.79 -19.05 -5.31
N ILE A 156 -1.92 -18.05 -6.22
CA ILE A 156 -1.95 -18.24 -7.67
C ILE A 156 -1.03 -17.23 -8.38
N ARG A 157 0.27 -17.30 -8.09
CA ARG A 157 1.40 -17.07 -9.03
C ARG A 157 2.70 -17.17 -8.25
N PHE A 158 3.32 -18.35 -8.34
CA PHE A 158 4.66 -18.59 -7.82
C PHE A 158 5.66 -17.91 -8.77
N VAL A 159 6.25 -16.79 -8.36
CA VAL A 159 7.63 -16.30 -8.65
C VAL A 159 7.79 -14.91 -8.04
N SER A 160 8.99 -14.66 -7.51
CA SER A 160 9.54 -13.40 -6.95
C SER A 160 8.74 -12.72 -5.82
N GLY A 161 9.50 -12.21 -4.85
CA GLY A 161 8.99 -11.29 -3.84
C GLY A 161 9.77 -10.00 -3.85
N LEU A 162 9.81 -9.25 -2.74
CA LEU A 162 10.24 -7.87 -2.85
C LEU A 162 10.72 -7.13 -1.58
N TYR A 163 11.75 -6.31 -1.81
CA TYR A 163 12.13 -5.01 -1.22
C TYR A 163 12.88 -4.21 -2.34
N ALA A 164 12.78 -2.88 -2.57
CA ALA A 164 11.81 -1.86 -2.14
C ALA A 164 11.95 -0.53 -2.98
N ALA A 165 10.94 0.37 -2.98
CA ALA A 165 10.92 1.70 -3.65
C ALA A 165 9.70 2.56 -3.22
N MET A 166 9.80 3.89 -3.32
CA MET A 166 8.76 4.84 -2.90
C MET A 166 7.92 5.29 -4.09
N THR A 167 6.60 5.00 -4.08
CA THR A 167 5.70 5.28 -5.21
C THR A 167 4.84 6.52 -4.98
N ARG A 168 4.92 7.51 -5.87
CA ARG A 168 4.02 8.67 -5.89
C ARG A 168 2.89 8.41 -6.89
N MET A 169 1.67 8.21 -6.40
CA MET A 169 0.50 7.97 -7.24
C MET A 169 -0.12 9.30 -7.68
N HIS A 170 -0.14 9.57 -8.99
CA HIS A 170 -0.94 10.65 -9.56
C HIS A 170 -2.30 10.10 -10.03
N LEU A 171 -3.38 10.57 -9.41
CA LEU A 171 -4.75 10.29 -9.81
C LEU A 171 -5.42 11.60 -10.22
N GLN A 172 -5.61 11.75 -11.53
CA GLN A 172 -6.69 12.53 -12.15
C GLN A 172 -7.65 11.53 -12.81
#